data_AF-A0A927X719-F1
#
_entry.id   AF-A0A927X719-F1
#
_cell.length_a   1.000
_cell.length_b   1.000
_cell.length_c   1.000
_cell.angle_alpha   90.00
_cell.angle_beta   90.00
_cell.angle_gamma   90.00
#
_symmetry.space_group_name_H-M   'P 1'
#
loop_
_entity.id
_entity.type
_entity.pdbx_description
1 polymer ?
#
loop_
_entity_poly.entity_id
_entity_poly.type
_entity_poly.pdbx_seq_one_letter_code
_entity_poly.pdbx_strand_id
1 'polypeptide(L)' 'MMKEREVIKFNNKEYTVVASTLHKKKKYAFIINIENFNDVLFIKNTLNEVEIIEEKELLGELIPIFNKKLSEI' A
#
# COMPACT_ATOMS: atom_id res chain seq x y z
N MET A 1 -13.64 -13.18 9.05
CA MET A 1 -12.64 -13.72 8.10
C MET A 1 -11.49 -12.73 8.06
N MET A 2 -10.40 -12.99 8.79
CA MET A 2 -9.21 -12.15 8.73
C MET A 2 -8.67 -12.20 7.30
N LYS A 3 -8.62 -11.06 6.61
CA LYS A 3 -7.92 -10.98 5.31
C LYS A 3 -6.47 -11.35 5.58
N GLU A 4 -5.96 -12.38 4.90
CA GLU A 4 -4.53 -12.70 4.91
C GLU A 4 -3.77 -11.41 4.59
N ARG A 5 -2.91 -10.99 5.52
CA ARG A 5 -2.07 -9.82 5.32
C ARG A 5 -1.02 -10.22 4.28
N GLU A 6 -1.21 -9.75 3.05
CA GLU A 6 -0.29 -9.96 1.94
C GLU A 6 1.11 -9.44 2.35
N VAL A 7 2.10 -10.34 2.37
CA VAL A 7 3.50 -10.02 2.64
C VAL A 7 4.20 -9.81 1.30
N ILE A 8 4.83 -8.65 1.14
CA ILE A 8 5.49 -8.21 -0.08
C ILE A 8 6.99 -8.09 0.18
N LYS A 9 7.80 -8.75 -0.64
CA LYS A 9 9.26 -8.59 -0.61
C LYS A 9 9.68 -7.53 -1.62
N PHE A 10 10.35 -6.48 -1.16
CA PHE A 10 10.81 -5.38 -2.00
C PHE A 10 12.14 -4.84 -1.46
N ASN A 11 13.16 -4.68 -2.30
CA ASN A 11 14.50 -4.21 -1.91
C ASN A 11 15.08 -4.95 -0.68
N ASN A 12 15.00 -6.29 -0.68
CA ASN A 12 15.45 -7.16 0.43
C ASN A 12 14.78 -6.89 1.79
N LYS A 13 13.66 -6.17 1.81
CA LYS A 13 12.84 -5.91 2.99
C LYS A 13 11.48 -6.59 2.84
N GLU A 14 10.89 -6.97 3.96
CA GLU A 14 9.53 -7.48 4.01
C GLU A 14 8.55 -6.37 4.43
N TYR A 15 7.47 -6.24 3.69
CA TYR A 15 6.40 -5.28 3.94
C TYR A 15 5.09 -6.02 4.10
N THR A 16 4.20 -5.47 4.91
CA THR A 16 2.81 -5.94 5.01
C THR A 16 1.87 -4.91 4.42
N VAL A 17 0.84 -5.37 3.73
CA VAL A 17 -0.23 -4.49 3.24
C VAL A 17 -1.09 -4.06 4.42
N VAL A 18 -1.10 -2.76 4.71
CA VAL A 18 -1.93 -2.17 5.76
C VAL A 18 -3.31 -1.83 5.21
N ALA A 19 -3.36 -1.24 4.01
CA ALA A 19 -4.61 -0.96 3.30
C ALA A 19 -4.43 -1.09 1.78
N SER A 20 -5.50 -1.50 1.09
CA SER A 20 -5.54 -1.50 -0.37
C SER A 20 -6.84 -0.89 -0.89
N THR A 21 -6.76 -0.29 -2.07
CA THR A 21 -7.89 0.35 -2.75
C THR A 21 -7.81 0.18 -4.26
N LEU A 22 -8.98 0.17 -4.90
CA LEU A 22 -9.09 0.26 -6.35
C LEU A 22 -9.38 1.72 -6.70
N HIS A 23 -8.52 2.34 -7.50
CA HIS A 23 -8.69 3.72 -7.95
C HIS A 23 -8.37 3.81 -9.44
N LYS A 24 -9.23 4.47 -10.23
CA LYS A 24 -9.08 4.57 -11.70
C LYS A 24 -8.76 3.21 -12.36
N LYS A 25 -9.43 2.13 -11.92
CA LYS A 25 -9.25 0.73 -12.36
C LYS A 25 -7.86 0.12 -12.07
N LYS A 26 -7.04 0.72 -11.21
CA LYS A 26 -5.74 0.21 -10.77
C LYS A 26 -5.77 -0.08 -9.27
N LYS A 27 -5.10 -1.16 -8.84
CA LYS A 27 -4.98 -1.54 -7.43
C LYS A 27 -3.78 -0.82 -6.82
N TYR A 28 -4.02 -0.11 -5.73
CA TYR A 28 -3.00 0.57 -4.95
C TYR A 28 -3.00 0.04 -3.53
N ALA A 29 -1.84 0.10 -2.90
CA ALA A 29 -1.67 -0.30 -1.51
C ALA A 29 -0.80 0.69 -0.74
N PHE A 30 -1.11 0.79 0.54
CA PHE A 30 -0.33 1.42 1.58
C PHE A 30 0.33 0.29 2.37
N ILE A 31 1.66 0.21 2.31
CA ILE A 31 2.44 -0.88 2.89
C ILE A 31 3.43 -0.34 3.91
N ILE A 32 3.75 -1.15 4.91
CA ILE A 32 4.69 -0.80 5.97
C ILE A 32 5.71 -1.92 6.16
N ASN A 33 6.97 -1.56 6.36
CA ASN A 33 8.02 -2.52 6.66
C ASN A 33 7.72 -3.27 7.97
N ILE A 34 7.86 -4.59 7.95
CA ILE A 34 7.50 -5.47 9.07
C ILE A 34 8.59 -5.47 10.15
N GLU A 35 9.84 -5.20 9.79
CA GLU A 35 10.98 -5.29 10.71
C GLU A 35 11.02 -4.12 11.69
N ASN A 36 10.76 -2.89 11.21
CA ASN A 36 10.94 -1.68 12.00
C ASN A 36 9.77 -0.70 11.98
N PHE A 37 8.75 -0.93 11.15
CA PHE A 37 7.57 -0.07 11.02
C PHE A 37 7.85 1.41 10.70
N ASN A 38 9.05 1.75 10.23
CA ASN A 38 9.48 3.13 9.96
C ASN A 38 9.54 3.46 8.45
N ASP A 39 9.35 2.45 7.60
CA ASP A 39 9.40 2.58 6.16
C ASP A 39 8.01 2.30 5.59
N VAL A 40 7.41 3.34 4.99
CA VAL A 40 6.03 3.37 4.54
C VAL A 40 6.02 3.74 3.07
N LEU A 41 5.42 2.88 2.25
CA LEU A 41 5.38 3.06 0.81
C LEU A 41 3.94 3.05 0.30
N PHE A 42 3.67 3.92 -0.66
CA PHE A 42 2.50 3.85 -1.52
C PHE A 42 2.91 3.12 -2.78
N ILE A 43 2.23 2.03 -3.09
CA ILE A 43 2.57 1.19 -4.23
C ILE A 43 1.37 1.00 -5.15
N LYS A 44 1.67 0.82 -6.43
CA LYS A 44 0.77 0.18 -7.38
C LYS A 44 1.16 -1.29 -7.44
N ASN A 45 0.23 -2.15 -7.06
CA ASN A 45 0.43 -3.61 -7.08
C ASN A 45 -0.12 -4.13 -8.41
N THR A 46 0.77 -4.58 -9.28
CA THR A 46 0.43 -5.40 -10.44
C THR A 46 0.75 -6.86 -10.12
N LEU A 47 0.18 -7.81 -10.87
CA LEU A 47 0.23 -9.26 -10.58
C LEU A 47 1.62 -9.80 -10.20
N ASN A 48 2.73 -9.17 -10.64
CA ASN A 48 4.09 -9.59 -10.34
C ASN A 48 5.07 -8.43 -10.03
N GLU A 49 4.61 -7.17 -9.95
CA GLU A 49 5.51 -6.03 -9.76
C GLU A 49 4.97 -5.02 -8.75
N VAL A 50 5.91 -4.48 -7.97
CA VAL A 50 5.68 -3.41 -7.02
C VAL A 50 6.28 -2.14 -7.62
N GLU A 51 5.42 -1.18 -7.94
CA GLU A 51 5.81 0.14 -8.42
C GLU A 51 5.56 1.15 -7.31
N ILE A 52 6.61 1.85 -6.85
CA ILE A 52 6.47 2.94 -5.87
C ILE A 52 5.81 4.14 -6.55
N ILE A 53 4.84 4.74 -5.85
CA ILE A 53 4.18 5.95 -6.30
C ILE A 53 4.85 7.17 -5.66
N GLU A 54 5.45 8.01 -6.49
CA GLU A 54 6.03 9.30 -6.07
C GLU A 54 5.26 10.50 -6.63
N GLU A 55 4.29 10.26 -7.51
CA GLU A 55 3.48 11.29 -8.16
C GLU A 55 2.57 12.00 -7.14
N LYS A 56 2.87 13.28 -6.86
CA LYS A 56 2.18 14.08 -5.83
C LYS A 56 0.68 14.20 -6.05
N GLU A 57 0.24 14.39 -7.29
CA GLU A 57 -1.19 14.52 -7.63
C GLU A 57 -1.94 13.23 -7.28
N LEU A 58 -1.40 12.09 -7.70
CA LEU A 58 -1.96 10.79 -7.38
C LEU A 58 -1.94 10.50 -5.87
N LEU A 59 -0.85 10.85 -5.17
CA LEU A 59 -0.79 10.73 -3.71
C LEU A 59 -1.84 11.60 -3.02
N GLY A 60 -2.06 12.82 -3.52
CA GLY A 60 -3.11 13.73 -3.03
C GLY A 60 -4.52 13.14 -3.15
N GLU A 61 -4.78 12.36 -4.19
CA GLU A 61 -6.04 11.61 -4.35
C GLU A 61 -6.11 10.37 -3.44
N LEU A 62 -5.00 9.64 -3.30
CA LEU A 62 -4.97 8.34 -2.61
C LEU A 62 -4.92 8.46 -1.08
N ILE A 63 -4.18 9.41 -0.52
CA ILE A 63 -4.01 9.57 0.94
C ILE A 63 -5.36 9.73 1.65
N PRO A 64 -6.30 10.59 1.21
CA PRO A 64 -7.61 10.69 1.84
C PRO A 64 -8.40 9.37 1.81
N ILE A 65 -8.30 8.61 0.71
CA ILE A 65 -8.97 7.31 0.56
C ILE A 65 -8.39 6.30 1.56
N PHE A 66 -7.07 6.26 1.70
CA PHE A 66 -6.41 5.38 2.66
C PHE A 66 -6.71 5.78 4.11
N ASN A 67 -6.66 7.07 4.45
CA ASN A 67 -7.00 7.56 5.78
C ASN A 67 -8.44 7.17 6.18
N LYS A 68 -9.39 7.33 5.25
CA LYS A 68 -10.77 6.88 5.47
C LYS A 68 -10.83 5.37 5.74
N LYS A 69 -10.16 4.54 4.93
CA LYS A 69 -10.12 3.09 5.14
C LYS A 69 -9.51 2.70 6.48
N LEU A 70 -8.46 3.38 6.92
CA LEU A 70 -7.80 3.12 8.19
C LEU A 70 -8.70 3.49 9.38
N SER A 71 -9.54 4.52 9.25
CA SER A 71 -10.49 4.92 10.31
C SER A 71 -11.67 3.95 10.47
N GLU A 72 -11.88 3.05 9.52
CA GLU A 72 -12.94 2.04 9.53
C GLU A 72 -12.48 0.67 10.09
N ILE A 73 -11.19 0.55 10.45
CA ILE A 73 -10.56 -0.66 11.04
C ILE A 73 -10.51 -0.53 12.55
#